data_AF-A0A6P4EXT9-F1
#
_entry.id   AF-A0A6P4EXT9-F1
#
_cell.length_a   1.000
_cell.length_b   1.000
_cell.length_c   1.000
_cell.angle_alpha   90.00
_cell.angle_beta   90.00
_cell.angle_gamma   90.00
#
_symmetry.space_group_name_H-M   'P 1'
#
loop_
_entity.id
_entity.type
_entity.pdbx_description
1 polymer ?
#
loop_
_entity_poly.entity_id
_entity_poly.type
_entity_poly.pdbx_seq_one_letter_code
_entity_poly.pdbx_strand_id
1 'polypeptide(L)'
;MSEESSQSGSDGGSESEGPETDVEQARMSGSSTEHLRSNMWLSLHHFAPGAEEPLLRIFSRFCSVSVYRQRRKGLELRFTSAEHLQRGVLMAKRLVAGRMQLRWHLGRLDQDPDASVPPPGGRNSTGGLSVFGKLRRAFANYFQQ
;
A
#
# COMPACT_ATOMS: atom_id res chain seq x y z
N MET A 1 25.97 -62.11 -42.58
CA MET A 1 26.32 -62.02 -41.14
C MET A 1 25.78 -60.68 -40.67
N SER A 2 24.71 -60.74 -39.88
CA SER A 2 24.05 -59.60 -39.24
C SER A 2 24.58 -59.51 -37.82
N GLU A 3 24.84 -58.30 -37.32
CA GLU A 3 24.57 -57.84 -35.94
C GLU A 3 25.53 -56.72 -35.55
N GLU A 4 24.98 -55.51 -35.33
CA GLU A 4 25.13 -54.83 -34.04
C GLU A 4 24.10 -53.70 -33.94
N SER A 5 23.18 -53.90 -33.00
CA SER A 5 22.24 -52.91 -32.51
C SER A 5 22.96 -52.00 -31.52
N SER A 6 22.71 -50.69 -31.59
CA SER A 6 22.91 -49.80 -30.45
C SER A 6 21.59 -49.10 -30.16
N GLN A 7 20.92 -49.64 -29.16
CA GLN A 7 19.72 -49.11 -28.53
C GLN A 7 20.20 -48.28 -27.33
N SER A 8 19.87 -47.00 -27.29
CA SER A 8 19.95 -46.17 -26.08
C SER A 8 18.56 -45.59 -25.82
N GLY A 9 17.89 -46.10 -24.79
CA GLY A 9 16.89 -45.32 -24.05
C GLY A 9 17.62 -44.31 -23.15
N SER A 10 16.99 -43.46 -22.38
CA SER A 10 15.59 -43.14 -22.14
C SER A 10 15.60 -41.80 -21.39
N ASP A 11 14.44 -41.14 -21.39
CA ASP A 11 13.97 -40.26 -20.31
C ASP A 11 14.61 -38.87 -20.17
N GLY A 12 13.86 -37.87 -20.63
CA GLY A 12 14.04 -36.46 -20.30
C GLY A 12 12.65 -35.83 -20.24
N GLY A 13 11.93 -36.15 -19.17
CA GLY A 13 10.62 -35.59 -18.87
C GLY A 13 10.65 -34.08 -18.64
N SER A 14 9.55 -33.45 -19.04
CA SER A 14 8.98 -32.19 -18.57
C SER A 14 9.81 -31.27 -17.67
N GLU A 15 10.12 -30.09 -18.19
CA GLU A 15 10.02 -28.82 -17.44
C GLU A 15 10.08 -27.68 -18.46
N SER A 16 8.93 -27.31 -19.03
CA SER A 16 8.20 -26.11 -18.61
C SER A 16 9.09 -24.87 -18.68
N GLU A 17 9.07 -24.19 -19.82
CA GLU A 17 9.46 -22.78 -19.94
C GLU A 17 8.52 -21.93 -19.06
N GLY A 18 8.81 -21.94 -17.76
CA GLY A 18 8.22 -21.04 -16.78
C GLY A 18 8.96 -19.71 -16.83
N PRO A 19 8.27 -18.57 -16.90
CA PRO A 19 8.92 -17.28 -16.88
C PRO A 19 9.56 -17.07 -15.51
N GLU A 20 10.89 -17.10 -15.45
CA GLU A 20 11.75 -16.81 -14.30
C GLU A 20 11.76 -15.30 -13.90
N THR A 21 10.63 -14.62 -14.07
CA THR A 21 10.44 -13.19 -13.80
C THR A 21 9.87 -12.85 -12.42
N ASP A 22 9.83 -13.79 -11.47
CA ASP A 22 9.11 -13.55 -10.21
C ASP A 22 10.00 -13.25 -8.99
N VAL A 23 11.33 -13.28 -9.12
CA VAL A 23 12.26 -12.92 -8.02
C VAL A 23 12.88 -11.53 -8.16
N GLU A 24 13.06 -11.01 -9.37
CA GLU A 24 13.64 -9.67 -9.56
C GLU A 24 12.63 -8.54 -9.38
N GLN A 25 11.33 -8.79 -9.61
CA GLN A 25 10.28 -7.79 -9.41
C GLN A 25 10.04 -7.44 -7.93
N ALA A 26 10.45 -8.29 -6.98
CA ALA A 26 10.44 -7.95 -5.56
C ALA A 26 11.41 -6.81 -5.21
N ARG A 27 12.51 -6.65 -5.97
CA ARG A 27 13.45 -5.52 -5.81
C ARG A 27 12.91 -4.20 -6.36
N MET A 28 11.86 -4.23 -7.18
CA MET A 28 11.14 -3.02 -7.63
C MET A 28 10.23 -2.42 -6.54
N SER A 29 10.34 -2.91 -5.29
CA SER A 29 9.86 -2.23 -4.08
C SER A 29 10.45 -0.82 -3.86
N GLY A 30 11.27 -0.31 -4.78
CA GLY A 30 11.67 1.10 -4.87
C GLY A 30 10.49 2.06 -5.04
N SER A 31 9.39 1.67 -5.69
CA SER A 31 8.27 2.60 -5.93
C SER A 31 7.53 3.01 -4.65
N SER A 32 7.26 2.06 -3.75
CA SER A 32 6.60 2.36 -2.46
C SER A 32 7.52 3.08 -1.48
N THR A 33 8.82 2.79 -1.49
CA THR A 33 9.81 3.50 -0.65
C THR A 33 10.10 4.90 -1.15
N GLU A 34 10.15 5.12 -2.46
CA GLU A 34 10.26 6.46 -3.04
C GLU A 34 8.99 7.31 -2.79
N HIS A 35 7.79 6.73 -2.89
CA HIS A 35 6.55 7.43 -2.49
C HIS A 35 6.52 7.80 -0.99
N LEU A 36 7.08 6.95 -0.13
CA LEU A 36 7.24 7.22 1.31
C LEU A 36 8.26 8.36 1.56
N ARG A 37 9.30 8.48 0.75
CA ARG A 37 10.28 9.58 0.83
C ARG A 37 9.64 10.92 0.50
N SER A 38 8.71 10.95 -0.44
CA SER A 38 8.02 12.17 -0.88
C SER A 38 6.95 12.66 0.11
N ASN A 39 6.34 11.75 0.89
CA ASN A 39 5.25 12.07 1.81
C ASN A 39 5.54 11.58 3.24
N MET A 40 6.16 12.45 4.05
CA MET A 40 6.52 12.13 5.44
C MET A 40 5.34 12.15 6.45
N TRP A 41 4.10 12.17 5.98
CA TRP A 41 2.91 12.27 6.83
C TRP A 41 2.17 10.94 6.94
N LEU A 42 1.79 10.56 8.16
CA LEU A 42 0.85 9.50 8.48
C LEU A 42 -0.38 10.12 9.12
N SER A 43 -1.54 9.88 8.52
CA SER A 43 -2.82 10.38 9.03
C SER A 43 -3.62 9.26 9.67
N LEU A 44 -4.00 9.44 10.93
CA LEU A 44 -4.86 8.56 11.71
C LEU A 44 -6.23 9.22 11.86
N HIS A 45 -7.31 8.47 11.67
CA HIS A 45 -8.68 9.01 11.67
C HIS A 45 -9.69 7.90 12.01
N HIS A 46 -10.95 8.27 12.26
CA HIS A 46 -12.01 7.33 12.68
C HIS A 46 -11.68 6.53 13.95
N PHE A 47 -10.97 7.14 14.89
CA PHE A 47 -10.76 6.59 16.24
C PHE A 47 -11.76 7.17 17.24
N ALA A 48 -11.94 6.49 18.37
CA ALA A 48 -12.85 6.93 19.42
C ALA A 48 -12.44 8.32 19.95
N PRO A 49 -13.41 9.20 20.29
CA PRO A 49 -13.10 10.48 20.91
C PRO A 49 -12.27 10.29 22.19
N GLY A 50 -11.22 11.09 22.36
CA GLY A 50 -10.28 10.97 23.48
C GLY A 50 -9.10 10.01 23.23
N ALA A 51 -9.09 9.29 22.10
CA ALA A 51 -7.97 8.41 21.73
C ALA A 51 -6.78 9.15 21.11
N GLU A 52 -6.91 10.45 20.81
CA GLU A 52 -5.88 11.30 20.20
C GLU A 52 -4.58 11.26 21.00
N GLU A 53 -4.70 11.53 22.30
CA GLU A 53 -3.58 11.68 23.23
C GLU A 53 -2.87 10.33 23.50
N PRO A 54 -3.59 9.22 23.76
CA PRO A 54 -2.99 7.88 23.79
C PRO A 54 -2.27 7.51 22.49
N LEU A 55 -2.87 7.78 21.32
CA LEU A 55 -2.25 7.52 20.03
C LEU A 55 -0.97 8.33 19.88
N LEU A 56 -1.02 9.65 20.13
CA LEU A 56 0.15 10.51 20.06
C LEU A 56 1.28 10.02 20.97
N ARG A 57 0.97 9.58 22.20
CA ARG A 57 1.95 9.01 23.13
C ARG A 57 2.62 7.75 22.60
N ILE A 58 1.84 6.83 22.04
CA ILE A 58 2.36 5.58 21.46
C ILE A 58 3.32 5.92 20.31
N PHE A 59 2.87 6.72 19.35
CA PHE A 59 3.69 7.03 18.18
C PHE A 59 4.92 7.86 18.53
N SER A 60 4.81 8.82 19.45
CA SER A 60 5.96 9.62 19.89
C SER A 60 7.02 8.75 20.58
N ARG A 61 6.58 7.75 21.37
CA ARG A 61 7.49 6.83 22.08
C ARG A 61 8.24 5.87 21.15
N PHE A 62 7.58 5.35 20.11
CA PHE A 62 8.13 4.25 19.31
C PHE A 62 8.58 4.65 17.90
N CYS A 63 8.16 5.81 17.42
CA CYS A 63 8.34 6.19 16.02
C CYS A 63 9.06 7.52 15.82
N SER A 64 9.59 8.21 16.83
CA SER A 64 10.32 9.48 16.67
C SER A 64 9.55 10.50 15.80
N VAL A 65 8.43 10.96 16.33
CA VAL A 65 7.57 11.98 15.70
C VAL A 65 8.26 13.33 15.80
N SER A 66 8.37 14.04 14.68
CA SER A 66 8.96 15.39 14.60
C SER A 66 7.90 16.49 14.77
N VAL A 67 6.73 16.30 14.18
CA VAL A 67 5.61 17.25 14.22
C VAL A 67 4.31 16.45 14.26
N TYR A 68 3.33 16.93 15.02
CA TYR A 68 1.96 16.43 14.94
C TYR A 68 0.97 17.57 14.71
N ARG A 69 -0.19 17.25 14.14
CA ARG A 69 -1.30 18.19 13.98
C ARG A 69 -2.60 17.50 14.32
N GLN A 70 -3.30 18.04 15.30
CA GLN A 70 -4.67 17.66 15.58
C GLN A 70 -5.60 18.30 14.53
N ARG A 71 -6.46 17.50 13.91
CA ARG A 71 -7.48 17.92 12.94
C ARG A 71 -8.87 17.56 13.46
N ARG A 72 -9.91 18.19 12.90
CA ARG A 72 -11.31 17.87 13.24
C ARG A 72 -11.65 16.39 13.06
N LYS A 73 -11.05 15.75 12.05
CA LYS A 73 -11.33 14.35 11.67
C LYS A 73 -10.21 13.36 12.01
N GLY A 74 -9.16 13.78 12.73
CA GLY A 74 -8.04 12.89 13.02
C GLY A 74 -6.76 13.55 13.48
N LEU A 75 -5.68 12.79 13.45
CA LEU A 75 -4.34 13.16 13.89
C LEU A 75 -3.35 12.94 12.74
N GLU A 76 -2.61 13.97 12.38
CA GLU A 76 -1.53 13.89 11.39
C GLU A 76 -0.18 13.84 12.10
N LEU A 77 0.68 12.92 11.71
CA LEU A 77 2.01 12.71 12.28
C LEU A 77 3.07 12.85 11.20
N ARG A 78 4.09 13.66 11.45
CA ARG A 78 5.31 13.72 10.66
C ARG A 78 6.46 13.10 11.42
N PHE A 79 7.31 12.36 10.72
CA PHE A 79 8.43 11.64 11.32
C PHE A 79 9.76 12.31 10.99
N THR A 80 10.80 12.00 11.77
CA THR A 80 12.17 12.50 11.57
C THR A 80 12.85 11.86 10.36
N SER A 81 12.48 10.64 9.98
CA SER A 81 13.01 9.95 8.79
C SER A 81 12.00 8.98 8.17
N ALA A 82 12.32 8.47 6.97
CA ALA A 82 11.49 7.46 6.29
C ALA A 82 11.40 6.13 7.07
N GLU A 83 12.47 5.72 7.76
CA GLU A 83 12.47 4.52 8.60
C GLU A 83 11.50 4.63 9.78
N HIS A 84 11.42 5.82 10.36
CA HIS A 84 10.48 6.14 11.44
C HIS A 84 9.03 6.17 10.95
N LEU A 85 8.81 6.66 9.71
CA LEU A 85 7.50 6.54 9.05
C LEU A 85 7.12 5.08 8.80
N GLN A 86 8.03 4.24 8.32
CA GLN A 86 7.77 2.80 8.13
C GLN A 86 7.39 2.12 9.46
N ARG A 87 8.11 2.45 10.55
CA ARG A 87 7.74 2.01 11.90
C ARG A 87 6.36 2.50 12.31
N GLY A 88 6.02 3.75 12.03
CA GLY A 88 4.69 4.32 12.24
C GLY A 88 3.60 3.56 11.48
N VAL A 89 3.82 3.27 10.20
CA VAL A 89 2.89 2.48 9.38
C VAL A 89 2.67 1.08 9.97
N LEU A 90 3.75 0.40 10.38
CA LEU A 90 3.65 -0.90 11.04
C LEU A 90 2.88 -0.80 12.36
N MET A 91 3.09 0.26 13.13
CA MET A 91 2.35 0.50 14.37
C MET A 91 0.85 0.70 14.11
N ALA A 92 0.50 1.52 13.11
CA ALA A 92 -0.90 1.73 12.72
C ALA A 92 -1.57 0.42 12.30
N LYS A 93 -0.89 -0.40 11.50
CA LYS A 93 -1.36 -1.75 11.12
C LYS A 93 -1.58 -2.64 12.36
N ARG A 94 -0.65 -2.64 13.31
CA ARG A 94 -0.76 -3.43 14.55
C ARG A 94 -1.94 -2.98 15.41
N LEU A 95 -2.19 -1.68 15.53
CA LEU A 95 -3.34 -1.16 16.27
C LEU A 95 -4.66 -1.61 15.65
N VAL A 96 -4.79 -1.55 14.31
CA VAL A 96 -5.97 -2.05 13.60
C VAL A 96 -6.15 -3.56 13.80
N ALA A 97 -5.07 -4.34 13.66
CA ALA A 97 -5.11 -5.78 13.91
C ALA A 97 -5.45 -6.12 15.37
N GLY A 98 -5.03 -5.28 16.32
CA GLY A 98 -5.36 -5.34 17.74
C GLY A 98 -6.79 -4.89 18.08
N ARG A 99 -7.69 -4.81 17.09
CA ARG A 99 -9.10 -4.42 17.23
C ARG A 99 -9.33 -2.97 17.65
N MET A 100 -8.32 -2.10 17.55
CA MET A 100 -8.56 -0.66 17.70
C MET A 100 -9.33 -0.17 16.47
N GLN A 101 -10.50 0.44 16.69
CA GLN A 101 -11.27 1.07 15.63
C GLN A 101 -10.54 2.34 15.19
N LEU A 102 -9.72 2.24 14.14
CA LEU A 102 -9.06 3.37 13.50
C LEU A 102 -8.84 3.09 12.02
N ARG A 103 -8.69 4.16 11.23
CA ARG A 103 -8.22 4.12 9.85
C ARG A 103 -6.93 4.92 9.74
N TRP A 104 -6.08 4.53 8.79
CA TRP A 104 -4.83 5.23 8.51
C TRP A 104 -4.55 5.31 7.02
N HIS A 105 -3.86 6.37 6.60
CA HIS A 105 -3.31 6.51 5.26
C HIS A 105 -2.04 7.37 5.28
N LEU A 106 -1.25 7.28 4.21
CA LEU A 106 -0.08 8.13 4.00
C LEU A 106 -0.50 9.43 3.33
N GLY A 107 0.06 10.55 3.79
CA GLY A 107 -0.32 11.89 3.37
C GLY A 107 -1.09 12.64 4.43
N ARG A 108 -1.61 13.80 4.03
CA ARG A 108 -2.37 14.71 4.90
C ARG A 108 -3.86 14.37 4.82
N LEU A 109 -4.57 14.60 5.91
CA LEU A 109 -6.03 14.62 5.91
C LEU A 109 -6.46 15.81 5.04
N ASP A 110 -7.16 15.54 3.93
CA ASP A 110 -7.70 16.59 3.07
C ASP A 110 -8.40 17.65 3.92
N GLN A 111 -8.04 18.90 3.64
CA GLN A 111 -8.45 20.09 4.37
C GLN A 111 -9.98 20.16 4.46
N ASP A 112 -10.49 20.59 5.62
CA ASP A 112 -11.86 21.11 5.70
C ASP A 112 -12.06 22.13 4.56
N PRO A 113 -13.13 22.01 3.76
CA PRO A 113 -13.39 22.90 2.62
C PRO A 113 -13.66 24.37 3.01
N ASP A 114 -13.67 24.70 4.31
CA ASP A 114 -13.85 26.07 4.81
C ASP A 114 -12.66 27.01 4.55
N ALA A 115 -11.51 26.49 4.09
CA ALA A 115 -10.29 27.28 3.89
C ALA A 115 -9.93 27.55 2.43
N SER A 116 -10.81 27.28 1.46
CA SER A 116 -10.57 27.65 0.06
C SER A 116 -11.80 28.25 -0.59
N VAL A 117 -11.76 29.57 -0.78
CA VAL A 117 -12.50 30.26 -1.84
C VAL A 117 -12.27 29.50 -3.15
N PRO A 118 -13.33 29.05 -3.87
CA PRO A 118 -13.14 28.31 -5.11
C PRO A 118 -12.66 29.26 -6.22
N PRO A 119 -11.64 28.91 -7.01
CA PRO A 119 -11.41 29.56 -8.29
C PRO A 119 -12.54 29.18 -9.25
N PRO A 120 -13.06 30.12 -10.07
CA PRO A 120 -14.12 29.80 -11.02
C PRO A 120 -13.52 29.09 -12.23
N GLY A 121 -14.02 27.89 -12.50
CA GLY A 121 -14.01 27.30 -13.85
C GLY A 121 -13.12 26.07 -14.02
N GLY A 122 -13.74 24.92 -14.30
CA GLY A 122 -13.03 23.79 -14.89
C GLY A 122 -13.65 22.41 -14.68
N ARG A 123 -14.77 22.14 -15.39
CA ARG A 123 -15.32 20.82 -15.73
C ARG A 123 -14.32 19.64 -15.63
N ASN A 124 -14.52 18.75 -14.67
CA ASN A 124 -14.95 17.36 -14.89
C ASN A 124 -14.79 16.53 -13.61
N SER A 125 -15.93 16.09 -13.11
CA SER A 125 -16.06 14.97 -12.19
C SER A 125 -15.37 13.71 -12.72
N THR A 126 -14.99 12.83 -11.79
CA THR A 126 -14.71 11.38 -12.00
C THR A 126 -13.32 11.03 -12.51
N GLY A 127 -12.37 10.85 -11.59
CA GLY A 127 -11.02 10.38 -11.92
C GLY A 127 -10.30 9.57 -10.84
N GLY A 128 -11.00 9.09 -9.81
CA GLY A 128 -10.41 8.26 -8.76
C GLY A 128 -11.02 6.86 -8.75
N LEU A 129 -10.19 5.84 -8.93
CA LEU A 129 -10.46 4.40 -8.73
C LEU A 129 -11.11 3.64 -9.92
N SER A 130 -10.37 3.36 -10.99
CA SER A 130 -10.80 2.36 -12.00
C SER A 130 -9.65 1.47 -12.53
N VAL A 131 -8.88 0.88 -11.62
CA VAL A 131 -8.03 -0.30 -11.92
C VAL A 131 -8.59 -1.60 -11.37
N PHE A 132 -9.53 -1.56 -10.40
CA PHE A 132 -10.21 -2.76 -9.90
C PHE A 132 -11.51 -3.13 -10.64
N GLY A 133 -11.99 -2.29 -11.57
CA GLY A 133 -13.20 -2.56 -12.37
C GLY A 133 -12.96 -3.39 -13.63
N LYS A 134 -11.74 -3.36 -14.19
CA LYS A 134 -11.40 -4.08 -15.43
C LYS A 134 -11.11 -5.58 -15.20
N LEU A 135 -10.65 -5.95 -14.00
CA LEU A 135 -10.40 -7.36 -13.65
C LEU A 135 -11.70 -8.17 -13.57
N ARG A 136 -12.80 -7.54 -13.11
CA ARG A 136 -14.09 -8.23 -12.96
C ARG A 136 -14.80 -8.48 -14.30
N ARG A 137 -14.51 -7.69 -15.35
CA ARG A 137 -15.06 -7.92 -16.70
C ARG A 137 -14.26 -8.99 -17.48
N ALA A 138 -12.97 -9.17 -17.18
CA ALA A 138 -12.16 -10.22 -17.82
C ALA A 138 -12.56 -11.64 -17.38
N PHE A 139 -13.02 -11.83 -16.14
CA PHE A 139 -13.45 -13.15 -15.64
C PHE A 139 -14.82 -13.60 -16.16
N ALA A 140 -15.71 -12.68 -16.54
CA ALA A 140 -17.07 -13.01 -16.98
C ALA A 140 -17.10 -13.71 -18.36
N ASN A 141 -16.09 -13.50 -19.20
CA ASN A 141 -16.01 -14.12 -20.53
C ASN A 141 -15.32 -15.50 -20.54
N TYR A 142 -14.75 -15.96 -19.42
CA TYR A 142 -14.02 -17.23 -19.36
C TYR A 142 -14.93 -18.44 -19.08
N PHE A 143 -16.13 -18.23 -18.52
CA PHE A 143 -17.07 -19.30 -18.13
C PHE A 143 -18.28 -19.43 -19.08
N GLN A 144 -18.19 -18.91 -20.30
CA GLN A 144 -19.24 -19.04 -21.34
C GLN A 144 -18.74 -19.68 -22.64
N GLN A 145 -17.69 -20.51 -22.59
CA GLN A 145 -17.42 -21.50 -23.63
C GLN A 145 -17.75 -22.89 -23.11
#